data_AF-A0A523WGM3-F1
#
_entry.id   AF-A0A523WGM3-F1
#
_cell.length_a   1.000
_cell.length_b   1.000
_cell.length_c   1.000
_cell.angle_alpha   90.00
_cell.angle_beta   90.00
_cell.angle_gamma   90.00
#
_symmetry.space_group_name_H-M   'P 1'
#
loop_
_entity.id
_entity.type
_entity.pdbx_description
1 polymer ?
#
loop_
_entity_poly.entity_id
_entity_poly.type
_entity_poly.pdbx_seq_one_letter_code
_entity_poly.pdbx_strand_id
1 'polypeptide(L)'
;MKKRIAILTGGGDCPGLNAVIRAIVRRSILFYDYEVLGILEGWKGMLEAISIPLDLEKVSGILQRGGTILKTSRTNPFKHQGGLEKIKDNFAALDLHALIAAGGEDTLGVASRLHQEGLNLIGVPKTIDNDLCGTDYTFGFDTAINTAMEAIDRVHSTAESHNRVMVVEVMGRHTGWIAVEAGI
;
A
#
# COMPACT_ATOMS: atom_id res chain seq x y z
N MET A 1 -9.86 0.70 -28.28
CA MET A 1 -8.66 1.12 -27.54
C MET A 1 -8.47 0.17 -26.37
N LYS A 2 -7.22 -0.19 -26.02
CA LYS A 2 -6.95 -1.00 -24.82
C LYS A 2 -7.36 -0.20 -23.58
N LYS A 3 -7.93 -0.86 -22.59
CA LYS A 3 -8.23 -0.21 -21.31
C LYS A 3 -6.92 0.05 -20.58
N ARG A 4 -6.81 1.21 -19.95
CA ARG A 4 -5.66 1.58 -19.12
C ARG A 4 -6.08 1.66 -17.67
N ILE A 5 -5.30 1.05 -16.79
CA ILE A 5 -5.50 1.18 -15.35
C ILE A 5 -4.27 1.80 -14.71
N ALA A 6 -4.42 2.38 -13.52
CA ALA A 6 -3.30 2.88 -12.75
C ALA A 6 -3.26 2.26 -11.35
N ILE A 7 -2.08 2.21 -10.75
CA ILE A 7 -1.89 1.85 -9.35
C ILE A 7 -1.07 2.90 -8.63
N LEU A 8 -1.45 3.21 -7.38
CA LEU A 8 -0.68 4.05 -6.48
C LEU A 8 -0.49 3.38 -5.12
N THR A 9 0.58 3.73 -4.42
CA THR A 9 0.82 3.33 -3.03
C THR A 9 0.85 4.56 -2.13
N GLY A 10 -0.03 4.60 -1.11
CA GLY A 10 -0.20 5.74 -0.20
C GLY A 10 0.03 5.38 1.28
N GLY A 11 0.38 6.39 2.09
CA GLY A 11 0.65 6.22 3.53
C GLY A 11 2.06 5.72 3.84
N GLY A 12 2.27 5.10 5.00
CA GLY A 12 3.55 4.42 5.31
C GLY A 12 3.74 3.22 4.39
N ASP A 13 4.98 2.90 4.00
CA ASP A 13 5.23 1.68 3.23
C ASP A 13 5.15 0.43 4.12
N CYS A 14 5.10 -0.74 3.48
CA CYS A 14 5.17 -2.03 4.17
C CYS A 14 5.73 -3.09 3.24
N PRO A 15 6.16 -4.25 3.78
CA PRO A 15 6.48 -5.42 2.98
C PRO A 15 5.28 -5.87 2.10
N GLY A 16 5.57 -6.42 0.92
CA GLY A 16 4.56 -6.98 0.02
C GLY A 16 3.97 -6.03 -1.03
N LEU A 17 4.19 -4.72 -0.94
CA LEU A 17 3.67 -3.76 -1.93
C LEU A 17 4.18 -4.02 -3.36
N ASN A 18 5.46 -4.32 -3.52
CA ASN A 18 6.01 -4.67 -4.82
C ASN A 18 5.40 -5.97 -5.38
N ALA A 19 5.02 -6.91 -4.51
CA ALA A 19 4.31 -8.12 -4.91
C ALA A 19 2.92 -7.80 -5.45
N VAL A 20 2.19 -6.88 -4.80
CA VAL A 20 0.88 -6.36 -5.24
C VAL A 20 0.99 -5.69 -6.60
N ILE A 21 1.94 -4.75 -6.76
CA ILE A 21 2.19 -4.06 -8.03
C ILE A 21 2.47 -5.08 -9.14
N ARG A 22 3.36 -6.04 -8.87
CA ARG A 22 3.71 -7.09 -9.83
C ARG A 22 2.51 -7.97 -10.20
N ALA A 23 1.68 -8.36 -9.23
CA ALA A 23 0.51 -9.19 -9.48
C ALA A 23 -0.49 -8.47 -10.38
N ILE A 24 -0.77 -7.20 -10.10
CA ILE A 24 -1.66 -6.35 -10.90
C ILE A 24 -1.14 -6.20 -12.33
N VAL A 25 0.14 -5.84 -12.50
CA VAL A 25 0.75 -5.64 -13.83
C VAL A 25 0.71 -6.92 -14.65
N ARG A 26 1.16 -8.05 -14.08
CA ARG A 26 1.16 -9.34 -14.78
C ARG A 26 -0.25 -9.77 -15.15
N ARG A 27 -1.22 -9.64 -14.24
CA ARG A 27 -2.60 -10.04 -14.52
C ARG A 27 -3.23 -9.18 -15.63
N SER A 28 -3.01 -7.87 -15.57
CA SER A 28 -3.54 -6.90 -16.53
C SER A 28 -3.01 -7.14 -17.94
N ILE A 29 -1.70 -7.32 -18.09
CA ILE A 29 -1.06 -7.49 -19.40
C ILE A 29 -1.32 -8.90 -19.96
N LEU A 30 -1.15 -9.95 -19.16
CA LEU A 30 -1.17 -11.32 -19.68
C LEU A 30 -2.56 -11.90 -19.91
N PHE A 31 -3.60 -11.36 -19.25
CA PHE A 31 -4.94 -11.95 -19.28
C PHE A 31 -6.04 -10.99 -19.74
N TYR A 32 -5.85 -9.68 -19.60
CA TYR A 32 -6.89 -8.70 -19.94
C TYR A 32 -6.50 -7.76 -21.08
N ASP A 33 -5.26 -7.82 -21.57
CA ASP A 33 -4.73 -6.92 -22.59
C ASP A 33 -4.86 -5.43 -22.18
N TYR A 34 -4.63 -5.14 -20.90
CA TYR A 34 -4.70 -3.78 -20.34
C TYR A 34 -3.30 -3.15 -20.26
N GLU A 35 -3.26 -1.83 -20.41
CA GLU A 35 -2.08 -1.02 -20.08
C GLU A 35 -2.09 -0.64 -18.60
N VAL A 36 -0.91 -0.58 -17.98
CA VAL A 36 -0.79 -0.25 -16.54
C VAL A 36 0.15 0.93 -16.34
N LEU A 37 -0.33 1.93 -15.62
CA LEU A 37 0.48 3.04 -15.12
C LEU A 37 0.74 2.88 -13.61
N GLY A 38 1.95 3.21 -13.19
CA GLY A 38 2.29 3.42 -11.79
C GLY A 38 2.28 4.91 -11.49
N ILE A 39 1.39 5.37 -10.60
CA ILE A 39 1.40 6.75 -10.11
C ILE A 39 2.46 6.85 -9.02
N LEU A 40 3.40 7.79 -9.17
CA LEU A 40 4.47 7.98 -8.21
C LEU A 40 3.98 8.76 -6.98
N GLU A 41 4.59 8.50 -5.82
CA GLU A 41 4.34 9.26 -4.58
C GLU A 41 2.86 9.28 -4.15
N GLY A 42 2.10 8.23 -4.43
CA GLY A 42 0.71 8.08 -3.99
C GLY A 42 -0.23 9.16 -4.56
N TRP A 43 -1.09 9.72 -3.70
CA TRP A 43 -2.05 10.75 -4.11
C TRP A 43 -1.39 12.05 -4.59
N LYS A 44 -0.16 12.36 -4.15
CA LYS A 44 0.59 13.51 -4.64
C LYS A 44 0.84 13.40 -6.14
N GLY A 45 1.38 12.28 -6.62
CA GLY A 45 1.58 12.10 -8.06
C GLY A 45 0.28 12.01 -8.83
N MET A 46 -0.82 11.58 -8.21
CA MET A 46 -2.13 11.64 -8.88
C MET A 46 -2.59 13.09 -9.11
N LEU A 47 -2.31 14.01 -8.17
CA LEU A 47 -2.60 15.44 -8.32
C LEU A 47 -1.65 16.13 -9.31
N GLU A 48 -0.39 15.70 -9.35
CA GLU A 48 0.66 16.28 -10.20
C GLU A 48 0.80 15.57 -11.56
N ALA A 49 -0.06 14.58 -11.84
CA ALA A 49 -0.03 13.72 -13.03
C ALA A 49 1.33 13.01 -13.26
N ILE A 50 2.04 12.67 -12.18
CA ILE A 50 3.34 12.00 -12.23
C ILE A 50 3.12 10.48 -12.26
N SER A 51 3.33 9.89 -13.43
CA SER A 51 3.17 8.46 -13.65
C SER A 51 4.29 7.87 -14.52
N ILE A 52 4.48 6.56 -14.40
CA ILE A 52 5.38 5.77 -15.25
C ILE A 52 4.63 4.57 -15.84
N PRO A 53 4.95 4.15 -17.08
CA PRO A 53 4.43 2.89 -17.59
C PRO A 53 5.01 1.72 -16.79
N LEU A 54 4.16 0.73 -16.50
CA LEU A 54 4.55 -0.53 -15.87
C LEU A 54 4.32 -1.69 -16.85
N ASP A 55 5.41 -2.26 -17.33
CA ASP A 55 5.42 -3.47 -18.16
C ASP A 55 5.99 -4.68 -17.38
N LEU A 56 6.06 -5.82 -18.05
CA LEU A 56 6.58 -7.06 -17.46
C LEU A 56 8.06 -6.96 -17.06
N GLU A 57 8.84 -6.10 -17.71
CA GLU A 57 10.25 -5.87 -17.41
C GLU A 57 10.40 -5.02 -16.14
N LYS A 58 9.64 -3.91 -16.04
CA LYS A 58 9.61 -3.01 -14.88
C LYS A 58 9.21 -3.71 -13.58
N VAL A 59 8.38 -4.76 -13.66
CA VAL A 59 7.99 -5.56 -12.49
C VAL A 59 8.76 -6.88 -12.33
N SER A 60 9.81 -7.09 -13.13
CA SER A 60 10.73 -8.21 -12.94
C SER A 60 11.62 -7.98 -11.72
N GLY A 61 11.89 -9.03 -10.96
CA GLY A 61 12.82 -8.99 -9.82
C GLY A 61 12.35 -8.19 -8.59
N ILE A 62 11.14 -7.60 -8.59
CA ILE A 62 10.66 -6.78 -7.46
C ILE A 62 9.89 -7.57 -6.40
N LEU A 63 9.55 -8.84 -6.64
CA LEU A 63 8.64 -9.64 -5.80
C LEU A 63 9.09 -9.71 -4.33
N GLN A 64 10.38 -9.92 -4.14
CA GLN A 64 11.05 -10.09 -2.84
C GLN A 64 11.56 -8.77 -2.24
N ARG A 65 11.43 -7.65 -2.96
CA ARG A 65 11.94 -6.35 -2.52
C ARG A 65 10.95 -5.71 -1.55
N GLY A 66 11.42 -5.26 -0.38
CA GLY A 66 10.64 -4.46 0.56
C GLY A 66 10.26 -3.07 0.02
N GLY A 67 9.33 -2.41 0.70
CA GLY A 67 8.81 -1.10 0.33
C GLY A 67 8.06 -1.10 -1.01
N THR A 68 8.05 0.04 -1.70
CA THR A 68 7.35 0.24 -2.99
C THR A 68 8.25 0.92 -4.03
N ILE A 69 8.24 0.41 -5.27
CA ILE A 69 8.92 1.04 -6.41
C ILE A 69 8.27 2.36 -6.82
N LEU A 70 7.01 2.60 -6.44
CA LEU A 70 6.26 3.81 -6.79
C LEU A 70 6.46 4.95 -5.78
N LYS A 71 7.17 4.70 -4.67
CA LYS A 71 7.25 5.62 -3.53
C LYS A 71 5.86 5.90 -2.94
N THR A 72 5.81 6.73 -1.90
CA THR A 72 4.57 7.05 -1.19
C THR A 72 4.63 8.46 -0.63
N SER A 73 3.47 9.04 -0.36
CA SER A 73 3.32 10.32 0.33
C SER A 73 2.14 10.27 1.31
N ARG A 74 2.07 11.27 2.19
CA ARG A 74 0.95 11.49 3.13
C ARG A 74 -0.02 12.57 2.63
N THR A 75 -0.13 12.72 1.32
CA THR A 75 -1.00 13.72 0.69
C THR A 75 -2.46 13.27 0.73
N ASN A 76 -3.34 14.15 1.19
CA ASN A 76 -4.79 13.96 1.08
C ASN A 76 -5.35 14.99 0.08
N PRO A 77 -5.79 14.56 -1.11
CA PRO A 77 -6.30 15.45 -2.16
C PRO A 77 -7.42 16.40 -1.71
N PHE A 78 -8.28 15.96 -0.80
CA PHE A 78 -9.41 16.77 -0.33
C PHE A 78 -9.00 17.90 0.62
N LYS A 79 -7.75 17.94 1.08
CA LYS A 79 -7.19 19.08 1.82
C LYS A 79 -6.63 20.16 0.89
N HIS A 80 -6.50 19.89 -0.41
CA HIS A 80 -6.03 20.85 -1.40
C HIS A 80 -7.21 21.53 -2.08
N GLN A 81 -7.10 22.84 -2.29
CA GLN A 81 -8.10 23.59 -3.05
C GLN A 81 -8.18 23.06 -4.50
N GLY A 82 -9.37 22.65 -4.92
CA GLY A 82 -9.61 22.06 -6.24
C GLY A 82 -9.01 20.65 -6.43
N GLY A 83 -8.67 19.95 -5.34
CA GLY A 83 -7.99 18.65 -5.44
C GLY A 83 -8.84 17.55 -6.07
N LEU A 84 -10.17 17.59 -5.88
CA LEU A 84 -11.09 16.63 -6.47
C LEU A 84 -11.15 16.80 -7.99
N GLU A 85 -11.35 18.04 -8.46
CA GLU A 85 -11.43 18.40 -9.86
C GLU A 85 -10.12 18.04 -10.56
N LYS A 86 -8.97 18.38 -9.96
CA LYS A 86 -7.65 17.98 -10.49
C LYS A 86 -7.49 16.48 -10.63
N ILE A 87 -7.96 15.68 -9.67
CA ILE A 87 -7.91 14.22 -9.80
C ILE A 87 -8.81 13.74 -10.93
N LYS A 88 -10.03 14.27 -11.06
CA LYS A 88 -10.94 13.91 -12.16
C LYS A 88 -10.33 14.29 -13.52
N ASP A 89 -9.75 15.47 -13.63
CA ASP A 89 -9.09 15.96 -14.84
C ASP A 89 -7.88 15.08 -15.21
N ASN A 90 -7.02 14.77 -14.24
CA ASN A 90 -5.86 13.90 -14.47
C ASN A 90 -6.27 12.45 -14.77
N PHE A 91 -7.31 11.94 -14.13
CA PHE A 91 -7.85 10.60 -14.40
C PHE A 91 -8.34 10.51 -15.85
N ALA A 92 -9.04 11.53 -16.34
CA ALA A 92 -9.49 11.62 -17.72
C ALA A 92 -8.31 11.86 -18.70
N ALA A 93 -7.37 12.75 -18.36
CA ALA A 93 -6.21 13.07 -19.21
C ALA A 93 -5.27 11.87 -19.40
N LEU A 94 -5.16 11.01 -18.37
CA LEU A 94 -4.40 9.75 -18.45
C LEU A 94 -5.19 8.62 -19.13
N ASP A 95 -6.46 8.85 -19.51
CA ASP A 95 -7.40 7.87 -20.09
C ASP A 95 -7.57 6.63 -19.19
N LEU A 96 -7.74 6.84 -17.88
CA LEU A 96 -7.87 5.75 -16.94
C LEU A 96 -9.27 5.13 -16.98
N HIS A 97 -9.32 3.82 -17.13
CA HIS A 97 -10.51 3.02 -16.92
C HIS A 97 -10.79 2.81 -15.43
N ALA A 98 -9.74 2.62 -14.63
CA ALA A 98 -9.81 2.43 -13.18
C ALA A 98 -8.48 2.80 -12.49
N LEU A 99 -8.55 3.17 -11.22
CA LEU A 99 -7.40 3.44 -10.35
C LEU A 99 -7.41 2.49 -9.14
N ILE A 100 -6.28 1.86 -8.88
CA ILE A 100 -6.08 0.96 -7.75
C ILE A 100 -5.27 1.70 -6.69
N ALA A 101 -5.86 1.91 -5.51
CA ALA A 101 -5.22 2.58 -4.39
C ALA A 101 -4.81 1.55 -3.33
N ALA A 102 -3.51 1.32 -3.17
CA ALA A 102 -2.97 0.49 -2.11
C ALA A 102 -2.56 1.36 -0.93
N GLY A 103 -3.22 1.19 0.22
CA GLY A 103 -2.94 2.02 1.39
C GLY A 103 -3.70 1.63 2.65
N GLY A 104 -3.49 2.42 3.71
CA GLY A 104 -4.24 2.34 4.96
C GLY A 104 -5.52 3.17 4.92
N GLU A 105 -6.12 3.40 6.10
CA GLU A 105 -7.42 4.07 6.27
C GLU A 105 -7.50 5.40 5.51
N ASP A 106 -6.52 6.29 5.68
CA ASP A 106 -6.49 7.58 4.96
C ASP A 106 -6.53 7.42 3.44
N THR A 107 -5.75 6.48 2.90
CA THR A 107 -5.63 6.28 1.45
C THR A 107 -6.90 5.68 0.87
N LEU A 108 -7.47 4.71 1.58
CA LEU A 108 -8.71 4.03 1.16
C LEU A 108 -9.93 4.91 1.39
N GLY A 109 -9.92 5.79 2.40
CA GLY A 109 -10.95 6.81 2.61
C GLY A 109 -11.02 7.80 1.45
N VAL A 110 -9.87 8.24 0.94
CA VAL A 110 -9.81 9.06 -0.30
C VAL A 110 -10.36 8.27 -1.48
N ALA A 111 -9.96 7.01 -1.67
CA ALA A 111 -10.45 6.17 -2.76
C ALA A 111 -11.97 5.95 -2.69
N SER A 112 -12.51 5.70 -1.51
CA SER A 112 -13.96 5.53 -1.29
C SER A 112 -14.73 6.79 -1.65
N ARG A 113 -14.23 7.96 -1.25
CA ARG A 113 -14.88 9.23 -1.59
C ARG A 113 -14.81 9.53 -3.09
N LEU A 114 -13.67 9.27 -3.73
CA LEU A 114 -13.53 9.41 -5.19
C LEU A 114 -14.45 8.44 -5.95
N HIS A 115 -14.70 7.26 -5.39
CA HIS A 115 -15.66 6.32 -5.95
C HIS A 115 -17.09 6.85 -5.92
N GLN A 116 -17.51 7.45 -4.79
CA GLN A 116 -18.81 8.12 -4.66
C GLN A 116 -18.96 9.28 -5.65
N GLU A 117 -17.84 9.90 -6.03
CA GLU A 117 -17.74 10.96 -7.03
C GLU A 117 -17.76 10.45 -8.49
N GLY A 118 -17.97 9.15 -8.70
CA GLY A 118 -18.17 8.51 -10.01
C GLY A 118 -16.91 7.93 -10.66
N LEU A 119 -15.76 7.94 -9.98
CA LEU A 119 -14.55 7.29 -10.49
C LEU A 119 -14.53 5.79 -10.19
N ASN A 120 -13.94 5.01 -11.09
CA ASN A 120 -13.75 3.57 -10.90
C ASN A 120 -12.50 3.33 -10.04
N LEU A 121 -12.70 3.04 -8.76
CA LEU A 121 -11.64 2.83 -7.79
C LEU A 121 -11.67 1.40 -7.23
N ILE A 122 -10.50 0.85 -6.95
CA ILE A 122 -10.32 -0.40 -6.20
C ILE A 122 -9.35 -0.14 -5.05
N GLY A 123 -9.73 -0.54 -3.84
CA GLY A 123 -8.88 -0.46 -2.66
C GLY A 123 -8.07 -1.75 -2.45
N VAL A 124 -6.79 -1.61 -2.12
CA VAL A 124 -5.96 -2.73 -1.66
C VAL A 124 -5.51 -2.45 -0.21
N PRO A 125 -5.92 -3.29 0.77
CA PRO A 125 -5.69 -3.03 2.19
C PRO A 125 -4.23 -3.24 2.56
N LYS A 126 -3.55 -2.14 2.86
CA LYS A 126 -2.11 -2.12 3.11
C LYS A 126 -1.80 -1.39 4.41
N THR A 127 -1.28 -2.10 5.38
CA THR A 127 -0.78 -1.55 6.66
C THR A 127 -0.12 -2.69 7.43
N ILE A 128 0.90 -2.38 8.23
CA ILE A 128 1.43 -3.37 9.18
C ILE A 128 0.54 -3.46 10.42
N ASP A 129 -0.31 -2.48 10.69
CA ASP A 129 -1.07 -2.39 11.92
C ASP A 129 -2.29 -3.35 11.96
N ASN A 130 -2.66 -3.95 10.82
CA ASN A 130 -3.87 -4.77 10.64
C ASN A 130 -5.16 -4.07 11.12
N ASP A 131 -5.24 -2.76 10.90
CA ASP A 131 -6.28 -1.87 11.44
C ASP A 131 -7.38 -1.51 10.43
N LEU A 132 -7.56 -2.30 9.37
CA LEU A 132 -8.54 -2.03 8.32
C LEU A 132 -9.74 -2.96 8.40
N CYS A 133 -10.94 -2.39 8.41
CA CYS A 133 -12.19 -3.14 8.35
C CYS A 133 -12.37 -3.86 7.01
N GLY A 134 -13.01 -5.03 7.04
CA GLY A 134 -13.38 -5.79 5.83
C GLY A 134 -12.31 -6.76 5.32
N THR A 135 -11.24 -6.96 6.07
CA THR A 135 -10.25 -8.02 5.85
C THR A 135 -9.74 -8.54 7.19
N ASP A 136 -9.43 -9.83 7.28
CA ASP A 136 -8.80 -10.41 8.47
C ASP A 136 -7.30 -10.06 8.55
N TYR A 137 -6.68 -9.87 7.38
CA TYR A 137 -5.26 -9.57 7.23
C TYR A 137 -5.01 -8.46 6.21
N THR A 138 -4.05 -7.59 6.52
CA THR A 138 -3.57 -6.53 5.62
C THR A 138 -2.18 -6.86 5.08
N PHE A 139 -1.87 -6.36 3.87
CA PHE A 139 -0.52 -6.53 3.32
C PHE A 139 0.51 -5.87 4.23
N GLY A 140 1.54 -6.64 4.59
CA GLY A 140 2.67 -6.24 5.43
C GLY A 140 2.58 -6.69 6.88
N PHE A 141 1.40 -7.06 7.38
CA PHE A 141 1.20 -7.44 8.78
C PHE A 141 1.99 -8.69 9.19
N ASP A 142 1.86 -9.80 8.45
CA ASP A 142 2.58 -11.05 8.75
C ASP A 142 4.11 -10.86 8.80
N THR A 143 4.67 -10.11 7.85
CA THR A 143 6.11 -9.80 7.87
C THR A 143 6.50 -8.96 9.09
N ALA A 144 5.63 -8.05 9.54
CA ALA A 144 5.86 -7.25 10.73
C ALA A 144 5.83 -8.10 12.01
N ILE A 145 4.89 -9.05 12.11
CA ILE A 145 4.84 -10.02 13.22
C ILE A 145 6.12 -10.84 13.27
N ASN A 146 6.53 -11.44 12.15
CA ASN A 146 7.78 -12.22 12.09
C ASN A 146 9.01 -11.40 12.50
N THR A 147 9.06 -10.13 12.11
CA THR A 147 10.13 -9.21 12.53
C THR A 147 10.10 -8.96 14.05
N ALA A 148 8.92 -8.78 14.63
CA ALA A 148 8.75 -8.58 16.07
C ALA A 148 9.10 -9.84 16.86
N MET A 149 8.64 -11.02 16.43
CA MET A 149 8.98 -12.31 17.04
C MET A 149 10.49 -12.54 17.06
N GLU A 150 11.18 -12.32 15.93
CA GLU A 150 12.64 -12.48 15.88
C GLU A 150 13.37 -11.54 16.84
N ALA A 151 12.88 -10.30 17.01
CA ALA A 151 13.43 -9.36 17.98
C ALA A 151 13.20 -9.81 19.43
N ILE A 152 12.00 -10.31 19.73
CA ILE A 152 11.62 -10.85 21.05
C ILE A 152 12.49 -12.06 21.41
N ASP A 153 12.66 -13.01 20.49
CA ASP A 153 13.49 -14.21 20.69
C ASP A 153 14.95 -13.85 21.03
N ARG A 154 15.51 -12.88 20.31
CA ARG A 154 16.87 -12.39 20.57
C ARG A 154 17.00 -11.79 21.97
N VAL A 155 15.99 -11.03 22.40
CA VAL A 155 15.96 -10.41 23.73
C VAL A 155 15.72 -11.45 24.84
N HIS A 156 14.97 -12.52 24.57
CA HIS A 156 14.67 -13.58 25.52
C HIS A 156 15.94 -14.26 26.06
N SER A 157 16.87 -14.61 25.16
CA SER A 157 18.13 -15.28 25.52
C SER A 157 18.99 -14.50 26.55
N THR A 158 19.04 -13.18 26.43
CA THR A 158 19.80 -12.31 27.36
C THR A 158 19.01 -12.01 28.64
N ALA A 159 17.69 -12.01 28.57
CA ALA A 159 16.81 -11.89 29.73
C ALA A 159 17.00 -13.08 30.70
N GLU A 160 16.99 -14.29 30.16
CA GLU A 160 17.19 -15.54 30.91
C GLU A 160 18.57 -15.59 31.57
N SER A 161 19.62 -15.25 30.80
CA SER A 161 21.01 -15.29 31.28
C SER A 161 21.30 -14.38 32.48
N HIS A 162 20.54 -13.30 32.64
CA HIS A 162 20.76 -12.29 33.67
C HIS A 162 19.60 -12.10 34.64
N ASN A 163 18.59 -12.97 34.61
CA ASN A 163 17.36 -12.84 35.41
C ASN A 163 16.73 -11.44 35.28
N ARG A 164 16.60 -10.94 34.03
CA ARG A 164 16.09 -9.60 33.75
C ARG A 164 14.67 -9.66 33.22
N VAL A 165 13.87 -8.67 33.60
CA VAL A 165 12.60 -8.37 32.92
C VAL A 165 12.91 -7.46 31.74
N MET A 166 12.38 -7.81 30.57
CA MET A 166 12.50 -7.02 29.34
C MET A 166 11.14 -6.46 28.97
N VAL A 167 11.11 -5.19 28.55
CA VAL A 167 9.94 -4.55 27.97
C VAL A 167 10.27 -4.24 26.52
N VAL A 168 9.51 -4.81 25.58
CA VAL A 168 9.69 -4.62 24.14
C VAL A 168 8.52 -3.81 23.60
N GLU A 169 8.82 -2.63 23.07
CA GLU A 169 7.84 -1.80 22.37
C GLU A 169 7.71 -2.25 20.91
N VAL A 170 6.48 -2.47 20.44
CA VAL A 170 6.18 -2.83 19.05
C VAL A 170 5.24 -1.81 18.41
N MET A 171 5.19 -1.78 17.08
CA MET A 171 4.26 -0.95 16.31
C MET A 171 2.81 -1.49 16.41
N GLY A 172 1.84 -0.85 15.74
CA GLY A 172 0.42 -1.20 15.82
C GLY A 172 -0.51 0.02 15.98
N ARG A 173 0.08 1.20 16.20
CA ARG A 173 -0.59 2.50 16.31
C ARG A 173 -1.66 2.51 17.41
N HIS A 174 -2.92 2.33 17.05
CA HIS A 174 -4.07 2.34 17.96
C HIS A 174 -4.67 0.93 18.13
N THR A 175 -3.99 -0.10 17.63
CA THR A 175 -4.41 -1.51 17.71
C THR A 175 -3.31 -2.36 18.34
N GLY A 176 -3.71 -3.50 18.91
CA GLY A 176 -2.80 -4.41 19.62
C GLY A 176 -2.39 -5.64 18.82
N TRP A 177 -2.72 -5.73 17.52
CA TRP A 177 -2.57 -6.97 16.75
C TRP A 177 -1.13 -7.48 16.70
N ILE A 178 -0.16 -6.61 16.42
CA ILE A 178 1.26 -7.00 16.42
C ILE A 178 1.70 -7.45 17.82
N ALA A 179 1.30 -6.72 18.87
CA ALA A 179 1.69 -7.02 20.24
C ALA A 179 1.15 -8.37 20.74
N VAL A 180 -0.10 -8.69 20.38
CA VAL A 180 -0.75 -9.96 20.74
C VAL A 180 -0.14 -11.11 19.94
N GLU A 181 -0.09 -11.00 18.61
CA GLU A 181 0.36 -12.11 17.74
C GLU A 181 1.86 -12.39 17.88
N ALA A 182 2.69 -11.39 18.11
CA ALA A 182 4.13 -11.60 18.32
C ALA A 182 4.48 -12.01 19.76
N GLY A 183 3.56 -11.82 20.71
CA GLY A 183 3.79 -12.09 22.13
C GLY A 183 3.29 -13.47 22.59
N ILE A 184 2.48 -14.16 21.78
CA ILE A 184 1.98 -15.52 22.01
C ILE A 184 2.94 -16.53 21.39
#